data_AF-W0FNL5-F1
#
_entry.id   AF-W0FNL5-F1
#
_cell.length_a   1.000
_cell.length_b   1.000
_cell.length_c   1.000
_cell.angle_alpha   90.00
_cell.angle_beta   90.00
_cell.angle_gamma   90.00
#
_symmetry.space_group_name_H-M   'P 1'
#
loop_
_entity.id
_entity.type
_entity.pdbx_description
1 polymer ?
#
loop_
_entity_poly.entity_id
_entity_poly.type
_entity_poly.pdbx_seq_one_letter_code
_entity_poly.pdbx_strand_id
1 'polypeptide(L)'
;MIESWHVREALRDRFGSLLVDSPGFGDSAAGILRAYAPYKDSFASLSLKLQDTLFNTLYEHLGPGMTVQMNNGMTRRILISELPDAADDVLGILFDTLKPYSVNYDQLHAYWMNTASLAAMRVLYQRFAVFLPVSERRMIENIVRENYPPSRWESWIDSVSE
;
A
#
# COMPACT_ATOMS: atom_id res chain seq x y z
N MET A 1 -6.03 11.85 -10.42
CA MET A 1 -6.52 10.60 -11.06
C MET A 1 -5.46 9.54 -10.80
N ILE A 2 -5.84 8.31 -10.45
CA ILE A 2 -4.84 7.25 -10.18
C ILE A 2 -4.24 6.80 -11.53
N GLU A 3 -2.92 6.88 -11.62
CA GLU A 3 -2.14 6.58 -12.82
C GLU A 3 -1.01 5.61 -12.51
N SER A 4 -0.51 4.96 -13.55
CA SER A 4 0.56 3.94 -13.47
C SER A 4 1.80 4.43 -12.72
N TRP A 5 2.19 5.70 -12.88
CA TRP A 5 3.34 6.26 -12.17
C TRP A 5 3.17 6.28 -10.64
N HIS A 6 1.94 6.43 -10.12
CA HIS A 6 1.70 6.35 -8.68
C HIS A 6 1.99 4.94 -8.15
N VAL A 7 1.62 3.91 -8.93
CA VAL A 7 1.91 2.51 -8.59
C VAL A 7 3.41 2.24 -8.64
N ARG A 8 4.10 2.73 -9.68
CA ARG A 8 5.55 2.60 -9.80
C ARG A 8 6.25 3.23 -8.60
N GLU A 9 5.82 4.41 -8.19
CA GLU A 9 6.41 5.11 -7.06
C GLU A 9 6.19 4.38 -5.74
N ALA A 10 4.96 3.90 -5.48
CA ALA A 10 4.65 3.12 -4.27
C ALA A 10 5.48 1.83 -4.14
N LEU A 11 5.88 1.24 -5.28
CA LEU A 11 6.63 -0.02 -5.33
C LEU A 11 8.14 0.16 -5.56
N ARG A 12 8.60 1.39 -5.78
CA ARG A 12 9.99 1.68 -6.20
C ARG A 12 11.01 1.21 -5.18
N ASP A 13 10.75 1.43 -3.89
CA ASP A 13 11.66 1.01 -2.82
C ASP A 13 11.69 -0.52 -2.64
N ARG A 14 10.59 -1.19 -3.00
CA ARG A 14 10.45 -2.64 -2.83
C ARG A 14 11.08 -3.42 -3.97
N PHE A 15 10.90 -2.95 -5.20
CA PHE A 15 11.32 -3.68 -6.41
C PHE A 15 12.44 -2.99 -7.19
N GLY A 16 12.85 -1.79 -6.81
CA GLY A 16 13.89 -1.05 -7.51
C GLY A 16 13.39 -0.39 -8.80
N SER A 17 14.07 0.69 -9.17
CA SER A 17 13.68 1.57 -10.29
C SER A 17 13.71 0.85 -11.64
N LEU A 18 14.69 -0.04 -11.84
CA LEU A 18 14.87 -0.76 -13.11
C LEU A 18 13.63 -1.57 -13.49
N LEU A 19 13.02 -2.25 -12.51
CA LEU A 19 11.83 -3.05 -12.78
C LEU A 19 10.60 -2.15 -12.90
N VAL A 20 10.35 -1.28 -11.92
CA VAL A 20 9.09 -0.51 -11.89
C VAL A 20 8.99 0.44 -13.07
N ASP A 21 10.09 0.97 -13.61
CA ASP A 21 10.07 1.84 -14.78
C ASP A 21 9.98 1.09 -16.11
N SER A 22 9.88 -0.24 -16.08
CA SER A 22 9.58 -1.03 -17.27
C SER A 22 8.22 -0.65 -17.85
N PRO A 23 8.08 -0.59 -19.18
CA PRO A 23 6.81 -0.25 -19.83
C PRO A 23 5.68 -1.16 -19.35
N GLY A 24 4.55 -0.58 -18.95
CA GLY A 24 3.34 -1.32 -18.58
C GLY A 24 3.27 -1.84 -17.14
N PHE A 25 4.35 -1.77 -16.35
CA PHE A 25 4.43 -2.39 -15.01
C PHE A 25 3.28 -1.98 -14.07
N GLY A 26 2.93 -0.68 -14.02
CA GLY A 26 1.91 -0.16 -13.12
C GLY A 26 0.49 -0.13 -13.71
N ASP A 27 0.31 -0.48 -14.98
CA ASP A 27 -0.92 -0.15 -15.71
C ASP A 27 -2.12 -0.98 -15.23
N SER A 28 -1.92 -2.29 -15.07
CA SER A 28 -2.96 -3.23 -14.61
C SER A 28 -3.40 -2.91 -13.18
N ALA A 29 -2.45 -2.69 -12.27
CA ALA A 29 -2.73 -2.33 -10.88
C ALA A 29 -3.44 -0.97 -10.78
N ALA A 30 -2.98 0.05 -11.53
CA ALA A 30 -3.67 1.34 -11.59
C ALA A 30 -5.09 1.21 -12.16
N GLY A 31 -5.29 0.32 -13.14
CA GLY A 31 -6.60 -0.03 -13.67
C GLY A 31 -7.55 -0.57 -12.61
N ILE A 32 -7.07 -1.49 -11.76
CA ILE A 32 -7.84 -2.04 -10.64
C ILE A 32 -8.25 -0.95 -9.65
N LEU A 33 -7.30 -0.08 -9.27
CA LEU A 33 -7.58 1.01 -8.34
C LEU A 33 -8.60 2.02 -8.91
N ARG A 34 -8.50 2.34 -10.20
CA ARG A 34 -9.48 3.22 -10.88
C ARG A 34 -10.87 2.61 -11.00
N ALA A 35 -10.95 1.30 -11.16
CA ALA A 35 -12.21 0.58 -11.30
C ALA A 35 -12.94 0.36 -9.96
N TYR A 36 -12.31 0.72 -8.83
CA TYR A 36 -12.90 0.58 -7.51
C TYR A 36 -14.22 1.33 -7.39
N ALA A 37 -15.25 0.61 -6.94
CA ALA A 37 -16.54 1.19 -6.58
C ALA A 37 -16.91 0.83 -5.13
N PRO A 38 -17.06 1.81 -4.22
CA PRO A 38 -17.29 1.56 -2.78
C PRO A 38 -18.50 0.69 -2.43
N TYR A 39 -19.53 0.68 -3.28
CA TYR A 39 -20.74 -0.11 -3.06
C TYR A 39 -20.66 -1.54 -3.57
N LYS A 40 -19.62 -1.87 -4.35
CA LYS A 40 -19.47 -3.15 -5.04
C LYS A 40 -18.24 -3.92 -4.56
N ASP A 41 -17.15 -3.21 -4.29
CA ASP A 41 -15.86 -3.79 -3.95
C ASP A 41 -15.52 -3.52 -2.48
N SER A 42 -14.92 -4.51 -1.83
CA SER A 42 -14.30 -4.34 -0.50
C SER A 42 -12.78 -4.19 -0.63
N PHE A 43 -12.14 -3.49 0.31
CA PHE A 43 -10.69 -3.36 0.33
C PHE A 43 -9.97 -4.71 0.43
N ALA A 44 -10.55 -5.68 1.16
CA ALA A 44 -10.02 -7.04 1.21
C ALA A 44 -10.05 -7.71 -0.17
N SER A 45 -11.16 -7.59 -0.92
CA SER A 45 -11.24 -8.14 -2.28
C SER A 45 -10.28 -7.45 -3.25
N LEU A 46 -10.06 -6.15 -3.09
CA LEU A 46 -9.08 -5.41 -3.89
C LEU A 46 -7.66 -5.84 -3.57
N SER A 47 -7.33 -6.03 -2.28
CA SER A 47 -6.01 -6.52 -1.86
C SER A 47 -5.66 -7.84 -2.56
N LEU A 48 -6.59 -8.80 -2.56
CA LEU A 48 -6.40 -10.09 -3.24
C LEU A 48 -6.20 -9.92 -4.76
N LYS A 49 -7.06 -9.13 -5.42
CA LYS A 49 -6.92 -8.85 -6.85
C LYS A 49 -5.59 -8.19 -7.20
N LEU A 50 -5.10 -7.30 -6.33
CA LEU A 50 -3.81 -6.63 -6.50
C LEU A 50 -2.66 -7.61 -6.30
N GLN A 51 -2.70 -8.49 -5.30
CA GLN A 51 -1.69 -9.52 -5.10
C GLN A 51 -1.54 -10.42 -6.33
N ASP A 52 -2.65 -10.90 -6.88
CA ASP A 52 -2.66 -11.74 -8.09
C ASP A 52 -2.10 -10.98 -9.31
N THR A 53 -2.49 -9.70 -9.46
CA THR A 53 -2.04 -8.86 -10.57
C THR A 53 -0.55 -8.56 -10.46
N LEU A 54 -0.07 -8.20 -9.27
CA LEU A 54 1.34 -7.95 -9.01
C LEU A 54 2.17 -9.20 -9.24
N PHE A 55 1.69 -10.37 -8.81
CA PHE A 55 2.36 -11.64 -9.10
C PHE A 55 2.54 -11.86 -10.60
N ASN A 56 1.45 -11.73 -11.37
CA ASN A 56 1.48 -11.95 -12.82
C ASN A 56 2.40 -10.95 -13.53
N THR A 57 2.32 -9.66 -13.16
CA THR A 57 3.21 -8.62 -13.70
C THR A 57 4.68 -8.91 -13.37
N LEU A 58 4.99 -9.24 -12.11
CA LEU A 58 6.36 -9.58 -11.72
C LEU A 58 6.87 -10.81 -12.48
N TYR A 59 6.02 -11.83 -12.64
CA TYR A 59 6.36 -13.05 -13.35
C TYR A 59 6.60 -12.80 -14.84
N GLU A 60 5.82 -11.92 -15.47
CA GLU A 60 6.00 -11.53 -16.88
C GLU A 60 7.34 -10.83 -17.10
N HIS A 61 7.74 -9.93 -16.20
CA HIS A 61 8.99 -9.17 -16.34
C HIS A 61 10.24 -9.93 -15.89
N LEU A 62 10.15 -10.76 -14.84
CA LEU A 62 11.31 -11.41 -14.20
C LEU A 62 11.41 -12.91 -14.48
N GLY A 63 10.34 -13.52 -15.01
CA GLY A 63 10.24 -14.96 -15.20
C GLY A 63 10.24 -15.76 -13.88
N PRO A 64 10.48 -17.09 -13.96
CA PRO A 64 10.41 -18.01 -12.82
C PRO A 64 11.38 -17.69 -11.68
N GLY A 65 12.46 -16.97 -11.98
CA GLY A 65 13.47 -16.60 -10.99
C GLY A 65 12.96 -15.57 -9.97
N MET A 66 12.02 -14.70 -10.37
CA MET A 66 11.54 -13.56 -9.58
C MET A 66 12.69 -12.73 -8.99
N THR A 67 13.77 -12.58 -9.76
CA THR A 67 15.00 -11.96 -9.31
C THR A 67 15.08 -10.54 -9.84
N VAL A 68 15.21 -9.56 -8.94
CA VAL A 68 15.21 -8.14 -9.27
C VAL A 68 16.50 -7.46 -8.84
N GLN A 69 16.93 -6.47 -9.64
CA GLN A 69 18.07 -5.62 -9.30
C GLN A 69 17.58 -4.36 -8.59
N MET A 70 18.09 -4.14 -7.38
CA MET A 70 17.79 -2.99 -6.53
C MET A 70 18.62 -1.77 -6.95
N ASN A 71 18.22 -0.58 -6.50
CA ASN A 71 18.90 0.69 -6.81
C ASN A 71 20.37 0.74 -6.34
N ASN A 72 20.73 -0.06 -5.34
CA ASN A 72 22.11 -0.18 -4.85
C ASN A 72 22.97 -1.14 -5.69
N GLY A 73 22.45 -1.64 -6.81
CA GLY A 73 23.11 -2.60 -7.69
C GLY A 73 23.05 -4.06 -7.22
N MET A 74 22.54 -4.33 -6.02
CA MET A 74 22.37 -5.69 -5.52
C MET A 74 21.16 -6.37 -6.16
N THR A 75 21.30 -7.67 -6.40
CA THR A 75 20.24 -8.49 -6.93
C THR A 75 19.61 -9.33 -5.82
N ARG A 76 18.28 -9.36 -5.72
CA ARG A 76 17.55 -10.18 -4.74
C ARG A 76 16.37 -10.89 -5.36
N ARG A 77 15.98 -12.02 -4.77
CA ARG A 77 14.74 -12.71 -5.12
C ARG A 77 13.56 -12.08 -4.39
N ILE A 78 12.46 -11.86 -5.10
CA ILE A 78 11.17 -11.45 -4.55
C ILE A 78 10.46 -12.72 -4.09
N LEU A 79 10.00 -12.72 -2.83
CA LEU A 79 9.24 -13.83 -2.26
C LEU A 79 7.74 -13.57 -2.40
N ILE A 80 6.96 -14.64 -2.60
CA ILE A 80 5.49 -14.56 -2.67
C ILE A 80 4.90 -13.96 -1.38
N SER A 81 5.54 -14.22 -0.24
CA SER A 81 5.14 -13.66 1.06
C SER A 81 5.23 -12.13 1.14
N GLU A 82 5.90 -11.47 0.18
CA GLU A 82 6.01 -10.00 0.12
C GLU A 82 4.89 -9.35 -0.70
N LEU A 83 4.11 -10.14 -1.44
CA LEU A 83 3.01 -9.63 -2.25
C LEU A 83 1.89 -8.98 -1.42
N PRO A 84 1.49 -9.50 -0.24
CA PRO A 84 0.52 -8.81 0.61
C PRO A 84 0.97 -7.39 0.96
N ASP A 85 2.23 -7.21 1.34
CA ASP A 85 2.77 -5.89 1.68
C ASP A 85 2.87 -4.97 0.44
N ALA A 86 3.25 -5.53 -0.71
CA ALA A 86 3.28 -4.79 -1.97
C ALA A 86 1.87 -4.34 -2.40
N ALA A 87 0.87 -5.19 -2.21
CA ALA A 87 -0.53 -4.85 -2.46
C ALA A 87 -1.03 -3.80 -1.47
N ASP A 88 -0.59 -3.83 -0.22
CA ASP A 88 -0.88 -2.80 0.78
C ASP A 88 -0.30 -1.43 0.39
N ASP A 89 0.95 -1.40 -0.06
CA ASP A 89 1.60 -0.19 -0.59
C ASP A 89 0.77 0.43 -1.74
N VAL A 90 0.30 -0.42 -2.66
CA VAL A 90 -0.54 0.01 -3.79
C VAL A 90 -1.93 0.45 -3.35
N LEU A 91 -2.56 -0.24 -2.39
CA LEU A 91 -3.84 0.18 -1.79
C LEU A 91 -3.75 1.55 -1.12
N GLY A 92 -2.59 1.89 -0.55
CA GLY A 92 -2.33 3.21 0.02
C GLY A 92 -2.63 4.36 -0.95
N ILE A 93 -2.37 4.17 -2.24
CA ILE A 93 -2.70 5.15 -3.29
C ILE A 93 -4.21 5.42 -3.33
N LEU A 94 -5.03 4.37 -3.26
CA LEU A 94 -6.48 4.51 -3.22
C LEU A 94 -6.93 5.18 -1.91
N PHE A 95 -6.37 4.76 -0.78
CA PHE A 95 -6.72 5.33 0.52
C PHE A 95 -6.43 6.84 0.60
N ASP A 96 -5.34 7.30 -0.02
CA ASP A 96 -5.01 8.73 -0.13
C ASP A 96 -6.02 9.53 -0.95
N THR A 97 -6.82 8.89 -1.81
CA THR A 97 -7.89 9.56 -2.56
C THR A 97 -9.21 9.64 -1.81
N LEU A 98 -9.41 8.83 -0.76
CA LEU A 98 -10.64 8.82 0.01
C LEU A 98 -10.90 10.20 0.64
N LYS A 99 -12.15 10.64 0.62
CA LYS A 99 -12.57 11.86 1.31
C LYS A 99 -12.77 11.59 2.81
N PRO A 100 -12.43 12.53 3.70
CA PRO A 100 -12.56 12.36 5.15
C PRO A 100 -14.03 12.46 5.61
N TYR A 101 -14.83 11.48 5.17
CA TYR A 101 -16.23 11.31 5.57
C TYR A 101 -16.37 10.09 6.47
N SER A 102 -17.33 10.11 7.39
CA SER A 102 -17.57 9.02 8.35
C SER A 102 -17.70 7.65 7.68
N VAL A 103 -18.41 7.57 6.55
CA VAL A 103 -18.57 6.30 5.81
C VAL A 103 -17.22 5.72 5.35
N ASN A 104 -16.30 6.56 4.86
CA ASN A 104 -14.97 6.11 4.44
C ASN A 104 -14.09 5.76 5.65
N TYR A 105 -14.26 6.48 6.77
CA TYR A 105 -13.62 6.15 8.03
C TYR A 105 -14.05 4.75 8.49
N ASP A 106 -15.36 4.49 8.57
CA ASP A 106 -15.89 3.20 9.04
C ASP A 106 -15.39 2.04 8.18
N GLN A 107 -15.36 2.21 6.85
CA GLN A 107 -14.84 1.19 5.94
C GLN A 107 -13.34 0.95 6.11
N LEU A 108 -12.54 2.01 6.22
CA LEU A 108 -11.09 1.91 6.36
C LEU A 108 -10.69 1.37 7.74
N HIS A 109 -11.40 1.79 8.79
CA HIS A 109 -11.24 1.33 10.16
C HIS A 109 -11.59 -0.16 10.27
N ALA A 110 -12.74 -0.58 9.74
CA ALA A 110 -13.10 -1.99 9.70
C ALA A 110 -12.06 -2.83 8.94
N TYR A 111 -11.51 -2.31 7.84
CA TYR A 111 -10.46 -3.00 7.11
C TYR A 111 -9.17 -3.14 7.93
N TRP A 112 -8.70 -2.07 8.57
CA TRP A 112 -7.54 -2.12 9.47
C TRP A 112 -7.77 -3.05 10.68
N MET A 113 -8.95 -3.05 11.29
CA MET A 113 -9.20 -3.95 12.43
C MET A 113 -9.14 -5.43 12.05
N ASN A 114 -9.39 -5.77 10.78
CA ASN A 114 -9.31 -7.13 10.26
C ASN A 114 -7.98 -7.45 9.57
N THR A 115 -7.10 -6.46 9.38
CA THR A 115 -5.85 -6.62 8.60
C THR A 115 -4.70 -5.82 9.22
N ALA A 116 -3.48 -6.32 9.16
CA ALA A 116 -2.31 -5.53 9.56
C ALA A 116 -1.88 -4.49 8.51
N SER A 117 -2.84 -3.83 7.83
CA SER A 117 -2.58 -2.87 6.76
C SER A 117 -1.91 -1.60 7.29
N LEU A 118 -0.64 -1.40 6.92
CA LEU A 118 0.12 -0.22 7.27
C LEU A 118 -0.40 1.01 6.54
N ALA A 119 -0.79 0.85 5.27
CA ALA A 119 -1.37 1.91 4.47
C ALA A 119 -2.69 2.43 5.07
N ALA A 120 -3.55 1.53 5.55
CA ALA A 120 -4.80 1.93 6.21
C ALA A 120 -4.52 2.65 7.54
N MET A 121 -3.62 2.12 8.37
CA MET A 121 -3.17 2.77 9.60
C MET A 121 -2.68 4.20 9.34
N ARG A 122 -1.87 4.40 8.30
CA ARG A 122 -1.34 5.72 7.94
C ARG A 122 -2.45 6.70 7.63
N VAL A 123 -3.37 6.30 6.77
CA VAL A 123 -4.43 7.20 6.31
C VAL A 123 -5.41 7.50 7.44
N LEU A 124 -5.73 6.51 8.29
CA LEU A 124 -6.51 6.73 9.51
C LEU A 124 -5.84 7.76 10.42
N TYR A 125 -4.53 7.60 10.66
CA TYR A 125 -3.75 8.46 11.54
C TYR A 125 -3.63 9.90 11.01
N GLN A 126 -3.32 10.09 9.71
CA GLN A 126 -3.04 11.41 9.15
C GLN A 126 -4.30 12.15 8.67
N ARG A 127 -5.26 11.44 8.06
CA ARG A 127 -6.36 12.07 7.31
C ARG A 127 -7.71 11.95 7.99
N PHE A 128 -7.89 10.91 8.81
CA PHE A 128 -9.12 10.69 9.58
C PHE A 128 -8.91 10.91 11.09
N ALA A 129 -7.86 11.65 11.47
CA ALA A 129 -7.50 11.92 12.87
C ALA A 129 -8.65 12.46 13.73
N VAL A 130 -9.56 13.23 13.14
CA VAL A 130 -10.75 13.81 13.81
C VAL A 130 -11.74 12.74 14.25
N PHE A 131 -11.85 11.64 13.49
CA PHE A 131 -12.73 10.52 13.80
C PHE A 131 -12.03 9.46 14.67
N LEU A 132 -10.70 9.41 14.64
CA LEU A 132 -9.89 8.39 15.32
C LEU A 132 -9.75 8.67 16.82
N PRO A 133 -10.26 7.80 17.71
CA PRO A 133 -10.12 7.94 19.16
C PRO A 133 -8.66 7.99 19.61
N VAL A 134 -8.37 8.73 20.68
CA VAL A 134 -6.99 8.87 21.23
C VAL A 134 -6.38 7.51 21.62
N SER A 135 -7.18 6.58 22.14
CA SER A 135 -6.73 5.23 22.49
C SER A 135 -6.29 4.44 21.26
N GLU A 136 -7.05 4.51 20.18
CA GLU A 136 -6.72 3.82 18.92
C GLU A 136 -5.53 4.48 18.23
N ARG A 137 -5.41 5.81 18.32
CA ARG A 137 -4.24 6.54 17.82
C ARG A 137 -2.95 6.02 18.46
N ARG A 138 -2.92 5.89 19.80
CA ARG A 138 -1.79 5.30 20.52
C ARG A 138 -1.54 3.83 20.17
N MET A 139 -2.60 3.07 19.93
CA MET A 139 -2.48 1.68 19.50
C MET A 139 -1.78 1.58 18.14
N ILE A 140 -2.15 2.42 17.17
CA ILE A 140 -1.47 2.50 15.86
C ILE A 140 0.00 2.87 16.04
N GLU A 141 0.31 3.89 16.84
CA GLU A 141 1.71 4.28 17.10
C GLU A 141 2.54 3.12 17.66
N ASN A 142 2.02 2.40 18.64
CA ASN A 142 2.71 1.28 19.26
C ASN A 142 2.92 0.13 18.26
N ILE A 143 1.86 -0.30 17.56
CA ILE A 143 1.95 -1.36 16.56
C ILE A 143 3.03 -1.04 15.54
N VAL A 144 3.08 0.20 15.06
CA VAL A 144 3.99 0.51 13.95
C VAL A 144 5.42 0.72 14.40
N ARG A 145 5.65 1.29 15.58
CA ARG A 145 6.97 1.37 16.20
C ARG A 145 7.56 0.00 16.54
N GLU A 146 6.71 -0.96 16.90
CA GLU A 146 7.14 -2.32 17.25
C GLU A 146 7.41 -3.21 16.03
N ASN A 147 6.64 -3.05 14.95
CA ASN A 147 6.65 -3.99 13.82
C ASN A 147 7.36 -3.48 12.56
N TYR A 148 7.61 -2.17 12.42
CA TYR A 148 8.17 -1.59 11.20
C TYR A 148 9.39 -0.70 11.49
N PRO A 149 10.35 -0.62 10.55
CA PRO A 149 11.50 0.27 10.68
C PRO A 149 11.06 1.74 10.65
N PRO A 150 11.81 2.64 11.32
CA PRO A 150 11.45 4.06 11.42
C PRO A 150 11.25 4.77 10.08
N SER A 151 11.98 4.38 9.03
CA SER A 151 11.81 4.93 7.69
C SER A 151 10.40 4.81 7.11
N ARG A 152 9.58 3.87 7.60
CA ARG A 152 8.20 3.67 7.15
C ARG A 152 7.20 4.54 7.91
N TRP A 153 7.60 5.10 9.06
CA TRP A 153 6.71 5.70 10.04
C TRP A 153 7.28 6.96 10.73
N GLU A 154 8.41 7.53 10.36
CA GLU A 154 8.79 8.81 11.00
C GLU A 154 7.95 9.96 10.41
N SER A 155 7.82 9.98 9.09
CA SER A 155 7.19 11.07 8.33
C SER A 155 5.71 11.33 8.66
N TRP A 156 4.97 10.31 9.09
CA TRP A 156 3.55 10.39 9.42
C TRP A 156 3.23 10.79 10.90
N ILE A 157 4.07 10.47 11.88
CA ILE A 157 3.81 10.65 13.32
C ILE A 157 4.33 12.02 13.73
N ASP A 158 5.48 12.43 13.22
CA ASP A 158 6.03 13.75 13.46
C ASP A 158 5.18 14.85 12.79
N SER A 159 4.53 14.53 11.66
CA SER A 159 3.68 15.47 10.91
C SER A 159 2.38 15.90 11.61
N VAL A 160 1.99 15.24 12.71
CA VAL A 160 0.74 15.51 13.45
C VAL A 160 1.00 16.22 14.78
N SER A 161 2.26 16.54 15.10
CA SER A 161 2.68 17.13 16.38
C SER A 161 2.74 18.67 16.40
N GLU A 162 2.15 19.36 15.41
CA GLU A 162 1.92 20.82 15.39
C GLU A 162 0.42 21.15 15.51
#